data_AF-A0A1M6VVF8-F1
#
_entry.id   AF-A0A1M6VVF8-F1
#
_cell.length_a   1.000
_cell.length_b   1.000
_cell.length_c   1.000
_cell.angle_alpha   90.00
_cell.angle_beta   90.00
_cell.angle_gamma   90.00
#
_symmetry.space_group_name_H-M   'P 1'
#
loop_
_entity.id
_entity.type
_entity.pdbx_description
1 polymer ?
#
loop_
_entity_poly.entity_id
_entity_poly.type
_entity_poly.pdbx_seq_one_letter_code
_entity_poly.pdbx_strand_id
1 'polypeptide(L)'
;MHNRYITTLGVVLIVSSGFFVPGSSTQTPQTKHEAIPSSASINLLNLKPVGKPTVAEKRAVFNRVWKLFSVHYPSFSFKVVNWKKEKTIYEPKALRANTWSKFFGEINGMILTLHDYHSGLVNAPSIPYYSPAILTQYVDNQLVVVAAPQASKIRPGMVVLGTNGVSINNFMDGIGVPSTQVPDFFRPLGFQIRDVFIENSDRPEEVTVYNPKSGNVLSETLPVYDHSHLQAIWNQYGIILLSNIRL
;
A
#
# COMPACT_ATOMS: atom_id res chain seq x y z
N MET A 1 -15.84 31.29 23.06
CA MET A 1 -15.12 30.01 22.88
C MET A 1 -16.00 29.12 22.00
N HIS A 2 -15.60 28.91 20.75
CA HIS A 2 -16.43 28.28 19.73
C HIS A 2 -16.44 26.75 19.88
N ASN A 3 -17.59 26.20 20.28
CA ASN A 3 -17.95 24.80 20.07
C ASN A 3 -18.10 24.54 18.56
N ARG A 4 -17.08 23.94 17.93
CA ARG A 4 -17.23 23.26 16.64
C ARG A 4 -17.07 21.76 16.88
N TYR A 5 -18.12 21.12 17.38
CA TYR A 5 -18.20 19.66 17.38
C TYR A 5 -18.42 19.19 15.95
N ILE A 6 -17.38 18.60 15.34
CA ILE A 6 -17.48 17.80 14.13
C ILE A 6 -18.19 16.50 14.54
N THR A 7 -19.52 16.52 14.56
CA THR A 7 -20.36 15.34 14.86
C THR A 7 -20.97 14.80 13.58
N THR A 8 -20.14 14.45 12.58
CA THR A 8 -20.60 13.53 11.53
C THR A 8 -19.41 12.82 10.89
N LEU A 9 -18.95 11.73 11.51
CA LEU A 9 -18.25 10.68 10.79
C LEU A 9 -19.29 9.92 9.95
N GLY A 10 -19.61 10.47 8.78
CA GLY A 10 -20.36 9.74 7.75
C GLY A 10 -19.46 8.67 7.17
N VAL A 11 -19.47 7.46 7.76
CA VAL A 11 -18.86 6.28 7.16
C VAL A 11 -19.99 5.45 6.58
N VAL A 12 -20.23 5.60 5.29
CA VAL A 12 -21.24 4.81 4.56
C VAL A 12 -20.60 4.30 3.28
N LEU A 13 -20.31 2.99 3.29
CA LEU A 13 -20.23 2.02 2.19
C LEU A 13 -19.05 1.08 2.43
N ILE A 14 -19.38 -0.18 2.69
CA ILE A 14 -18.52 -1.31 2.38
C ILE A 14 -18.88 -1.69 0.96
N VAL A 15 -17.95 -1.49 0.03
CA VAL A 15 -18.13 -1.95 -1.34
C VAL A 15 -17.70 -3.42 -1.36
N SER A 16 -18.65 -4.35 -1.28
CA SER A 16 -18.38 -5.74 -1.65
C SER A 16 -18.41 -5.81 -3.17
N SER A 17 -17.25 -5.95 -3.81
CA SER A 17 -17.16 -6.18 -5.25
C SER A 17 -17.60 -7.60 -5.58
N GLY A 18 -18.92 -7.82 -5.63
CA GLY A 18 -19.50 -9.02 -6.23
C GLY A 18 -19.46 -8.87 -7.75
N PHE A 19 -18.67 -9.70 -8.43
CA PHE A 19 -18.64 -9.75 -9.89
C PHE A 19 -19.95 -10.32 -10.42
N PHE A 20 -20.79 -9.49 -11.04
CA PHE A 20 -21.89 -9.93 -11.89
C PHE A 20 -21.39 -9.95 -13.34
N VAL A 21 -21.27 -11.15 -13.93
CA VAL A 21 -21.00 -11.32 -15.37
C VAL A 21 -22.33 -11.58 -16.07
N PRO A 22 -22.85 -10.66 -16.91
CA PRO A 22 -23.96 -10.98 -17.79
C PRO A 22 -23.40 -11.70 -19.02
N GLY A 23 -23.62 -13.00 -19.12
CA GLY A 23 -23.20 -13.80 -20.26
C GLY A 23 -23.98 -15.10 -20.38
N SER A 24 -24.93 -15.12 -21.31
CA SER A 24 -25.68 -16.29 -21.75
C SER A 24 -24.76 -17.34 -22.37
N SER A 25 -24.57 -18.48 -21.70
CA SER A 25 -24.22 -19.75 -22.35
C SER A 25 -24.60 -20.95 -21.48
N THR A 26 -24.93 -22.02 -22.18
CA THR A 26 -25.41 -23.35 -21.79
C THR A 26 -24.93 -23.87 -20.43
N GLN A 27 -25.88 -24.21 -19.55
CA GLN A 27 -25.64 -24.77 -18.21
C GLN A 27 -25.17 -26.24 -18.28
N THR A 28 -23.89 -26.47 -18.01
CA THR A 28 -23.41 -27.73 -17.40
C THR A 28 -23.62 -27.64 -15.88
N PRO A 29 -23.88 -28.73 -15.13
CA PRO A 29 -24.08 -28.65 -13.68
C PRO A 29 -22.78 -28.23 -12.98
N GLN A 30 -22.59 -26.92 -12.80
CA GLN A 30 -21.58 -26.38 -11.92
C GLN A 30 -22.03 -26.64 -10.48
N THR A 31 -21.21 -27.38 -9.73
CA THR A 31 -21.23 -27.32 -8.27
C THR A 31 -21.19 -25.84 -7.87
N LYS A 32 -22.27 -25.39 -7.25
CA LYS A 32 -22.51 -24.00 -6.83
C LYS A 32 -21.53 -23.65 -5.71
N HIS A 33 -20.27 -23.41 -6.04
CA HIS A 33 -19.35 -22.73 -5.14
C HIS A 33 -19.83 -21.27 -5.06
N GLU A 34 -20.54 -20.94 -3.98
CA GLU A 34 -20.85 -19.56 -3.66
C GLU A 34 -19.55 -18.76 -3.67
N ALA A 35 -19.48 -17.73 -4.52
CA ALA A 35 -18.38 -16.79 -4.52
C ALA A 35 -18.39 -16.08 -3.17
N ILE A 36 -17.47 -16.46 -2.28
CA ILE A 36 -17.25 -15.76 -1.03
C ILE A 36 -16.77 -14.35 -1.41
N PRO A 37 -17.49 -13.27 -1.08
CA PRO A 37 -16.99 -11.93 -1.30
C PRO A 37 -15.63 -11.81 -0.61
N SER A 38 -14.59 -11.40 -1.33
CA SER A 38 -13.20 -11.53 -0.89
C SER A 38 -12.57 -10.20 -0.47
N SER A 39 -13.37 -9.20 -0.13
CA SER A 39 -12.91 -7.82 0.10
C SER A 39 -13.77 -7.04 1.09
N ALA A 40 -13.15 -6.17 1.88
CA ALA A 40 -13.86 -5.14 2.66
C ALA A 40 -13.05 -3.83 2.74
N SER A 41 -13.52 -2.79 2.04
CA SER A 41 -12.97 -1.45 2.14
C SER A 41 -13.87 -0.53 2.98
N ILE A 42 -13.25 0.36 3.77
CA ILE A 42 -13.96 1.42 4.49
C ILE A 42 -13.62 2.75 3.84
N ASN A 43 -14.62 3.40 3.25
CA ASN A 43 -14.48 4.76 2.74
C ASN A 43 -14.76 5.77 3.86
N LEU A 44 -13.79 6.63 4.15
CA LEU A 44 -13.90 7.67 5.16
C LEU A 44 -14.49 8.99 4.63
N LEU A 45 -15.09 9.00 3.43
CA LEU A 45 -15.76 10.14 2.78
C LEU A 45 -15.02 11.46 2.98
N ASN A 46 -13.77 11.54 2.47
CA ASN A 46 -12.94 12.74 2.56
C ASN A 46 -12.82 13.28 3.98
N LEU A 47 -12.59 12.40 4.95
CA LEU A 47 -12.30 12.80 6.31
C LEU A 47 -11.08 13.74 6.28
N LYS A 48 -11.32 15.03 6.46
CA LYS A 48 -10.29 16.06 6.65
C LYS A 48 -10.37 16.52 8.10
N PRO A 49 -10.02 15.66 9.06
CA PRO A 49 -10.09 16.04 10.45
C PRO A 49 -9.10 17.18 10.69
N VAL A 50 -9.58 18.25 11.32
CA VAL A 50 -8.80 19.47 11.56
C VAL A 50 -8.14 19.39 12.93
N GLY A 51 -6.88 19.80 13.03
CA GLY A 51 -6.15 19.87 14.29
C GLY A 51 -5.57 18.53 14.77
N LYS A 52 -5.16 18.49 16.04
CA LYS A 52 -4.57 17.29 16.66
C LYS A 52 -5.68 16.40 17.24
N PRO A 53 -5.66 15.09 16.96
CA PRO A 53 -6.64 14.17 17.53
C PRO A 53 -6.50 14.06 19.06
N THR A 54 -7.61 14.16 19.78
CA THR A 54 -7.66 13.75 21.19
C THR A 54 -7.61 12.23 21.34
N VAL A 55 -7.26 11.73 22.53
CA VAL A 55 -7.28 10.28 22.82
C VAL A 55 -8.70 9.70 22.70
N ALA A 56 -9.72 10.45 23.13
CA ALA A 56 -11.11 10.02 23.06
C ALA A 56 -11.59 9.85 21.61
N GLU A 57 -11.30 10.82 20.74
CA GLU A 57 -11.64 10.74 19.31
C GLU A 57 -10.93 9.56 18.63
N LYS A 58 -9.62 9.38 18.86
CA LYS A 58 -8.87 8.24 18.32
C LYS A 58 -9.49 6.92 18.74
N ARG A 59 -9.85 6.78 20.02
CA ARG A 59 -10.46 5.54 20.53
C ARG A 59 -11.82 5.27 19.89
N ALA A 60 -12.65 6.30 19.71
CA ALA A 60 -13.94 6.17 19.06
C ALA A 60 -13.79 5.71 17.60
N VAL A 61 -12.91 6.35 16.82
CA VAL A 61 -12.66 5.99 15.42
C VAL A 61 -12.05 4.60 15.30
N PHE A 62 -11.03 4.28 16.11
CA PHE A 62 -10.37 2.98 16.09
C PHE A 62 -11.38 1.85 16.36
N ASN A 63 -12.15 1.96 17.44
CA ASN A 63 -13.14 0.94 17.80
C ASN A 63 -14.23 0.81 16.74
N ARG A 64 -14.61 1.90 16.07
CA ARG A 64 -15.57 1.86 14.97
C ARG A 64 -15.03 1.10 13.77
N VAL A 65 -13.81 1.41 13.32
CA VAL A 65 -13.16 0.69 12.21
C VAL A 65 -12.97 -0.79 12.55
N TRP A 66 -12.42 -1.09 13.73
CA TRP A 66 -12.22 -2.46 14.19
C TRP A 66 -13.54 -3.25 14.18
N LYS A 67 -14.62 -2.66 14.71
CA LYS A 67 -15.96 -3.28 14.73
C LYS A 67 -16.51 -3.50 13.32
N LEU A 68 -16.32 -2.57 12.39
CA LEU A 68 -16.78 -2.73 11.01
C LEU A 68 -16.12 -3.94 10.34
N PHE A 69 -14.80 -4.08 10.47
CA PHE A 69 -14.09 -5.28 10.01
C PHE A 69 -14.59 -6.55 10.74
N SER A 70 -14.75 -6.51 12.07
CA SER A 70 -15.25 -7.66 12.84
C SER A 70 -16.62 -8.16 12.38
N VAL A 71 -17.48 -7.28 11.86
CA VAL A 71 -18.86 -7.61 11.45
C VAL A 71 -18.94 -7.98 9.97
N HIS A 72 -18.15 -7.32 9.12
CA HIS A 72 -18.35 -7.37 7.67
C HIS A 72 -17.20 -8.00 6.90
N TYR A 73 -16.04 -8.22 7.53
CA TYR A 73 -14.95 -8.91 6.86
C TYR A 73 -15.31 -10.39 6.65
N PRO A 74 -15.26 -10.90 5.41
CA PRO A 74 -15.86 -12.18 5.04
C PRO A 74 -15.25 -13.39 5.76
N SER A 75 -13.93 -13.41 6.04
CA SER A 75 -13.35 -14.50 6.83
C SER A 75 -11.95 -14.19 7.36
N PHE A 76 -11.85 -13.95 8.67
CA PHE A 76 -10.55 -13.90 9.36
C PHE A 76 -9.93 -15.29 9.53
N SER A 77 -10.74 -16.34 9.67
CA SER A 77 -10.28 -17.71 9.87
C SER A 77 -9.59 -18.26 8.64
N PHE A 78 -10.12 -17.97 7.44
CA PHE A 78 -9.48 -18.34 6.18
C PHE A 78 -8.10 -17.71 6.02
N LYS A 79 -7.92 -16.48 6.52
CA LYS A 79 -6.64 -15.77 6.53
C LYS A 79 -5.75 -16.12 7.73
N VAL A 80 -6.20 -17.00 8.62
CA VAL A 80 -5.50 -17.38 9.86
C VAL A 80 -5.14 -16.16 10.72
N VAL A 81 -5.97 -15.11 10.67
CA VAL A 81 -5.75 -13.86 11.42
C VAL A 81 -6.54 -13.89 12.72
N ASN A 82 -5.87 -13.66 13.84
CA ASN A 82 -6.53 -13.43 15.12
C ASN A 82 -6.87 -11.94 15.26
N TRP A 83 -8.02 -11.54 14.72
CA TRP A 83 -8.42 -10.13 14.70
C TRP A 83 -8.53 -9.47 16.08
N LYS A 84 -8.84 -10.26 17.12
CA LYS A 84 -8.84 -9.78 18.50
C LYS A 84 -7.42 -9.49 18.99
N LYS A 85 -6.44 -10.33 18.64
CA LYS A 85 -5.02 -10.09 18.93
C LYS A 85 -4.53 -8.83 18.23
N GLU A 86 -4.90 -8.61 16.97
CA GLU A 86 -4.50 -7.40 16.24
C GLU A 86 -4.99 -6.13 16.92
N LYS A 87 -6.21 -6.14 17.48
CA LYS A 87 -6.71 -5.03 18.32
C LYS A 87 -5.73 -4.67 19.45
N THR A 88 -5.25 -5.68 20.18
CA THR A 88 -4.36 -5.49 21.34
C THR A 88 -2.99 -4.94 20.95
N ILE A 89 -2.53 -5.21 19.73
CA ILE A 89 -1.25 -4.73 19.19
C ILE A 89 -1.38 -3.29 18.71
N TYR A 90 -2.41 -2.99 17.91
CA TYR A 90 -2.51 -1.73 17.18
C TYR A 90 -3.28 -0.64 17.91
N GLU A 91 -4.23 -0.95 18.79
CA GLU A 91 -4.97 0.06 19.54
C GLU A 91 -4.03 0.96 20.38
N PRO A 92 -3.08 0.43 21.17
CA PRO A 92 -2.17 1.28 21.93
C PRO A 92 -1.27 2.14 21.05
N LYS A 93 -0.84 1.63 19.87
CA LYS A 93 -0.02 2.38 18.92
C LYS A 93 -0.80 3.54 18.31
N ALA A 94 -2.01 3.26 17.81
CA ALA A 94 -2.92 4.26 17.26
C ALA A 94 -3.24 5.34 18.31
N LEU A 95 -3.54 4.96 19.54
CA LEU A 95 -3.84 5.92 20.61
C LEU A 95 -2.64 6.81 21.00
N ARG A 96 -1.40 6.38 20.79
CA ARG A 96 -0.18 7.20 21.01
C ARG A 96 0.15 8.12 19.84
N ALA A 97 -0.47 7.97 18.68
CA ALA A 97 -0.19 8.80 17.52
C ALA A 97 -0.59 10.27 17.76
N ASN A 98 0.33 11.21 17.46
CA ASN A 98 0.13 12.64 17.71
C ASN A 98 -0.53 13.39 16.54
N THR A 99 -0.74 12.73 15.41
CA THR A 99 -1.37 13.29 14.20
C THR A 99 -2.38 12.31 13.63
N TRP A 100 -3.35 12.81 12.86
CA TRP A 100 -4.33 11.97 12.17
C TRP A 100 -3.66 11.02 11.17
N SER A 101 -2.67 11.47 10.39
CA SER A 101 -1.94 10.60 9.45
C SER A 101 -1.23 9.44 10.14
N LYS A 102 -0.56 9.68 11.29
CA LYS A 102 0.06 8.60 12.07
C LYS A 102 -1.01 7.67 12.65
N PHE A 103 -2.11 8.21 13.15
CA PHE A 103 -3.22 7.41 13.68
C PHE A 103 -3.83 6.48 12.62
N PHE A 104 -4.12 6.98 11.43
CA PHE A 104 -4.65 6.17 10.33
C PHE A 104 -3.61 5.23 9.74
N GLY A 105 -2.32 5.59 9.77
CA GLY A 105 -1.22 4.67 9.44
C GLY A 105 -1.21 3.42 10.32
N GLU A 106 -1.42 3.57 11.63
CA GLU A 106 -1.52 2.43 12.55
C GLU A 106 -2.76 1.56 12.28
N ILE A 107 -3.91 2.18 11.96
CA ILE A 107 -5.11 1.43 11.56
C ILE A 107 -4.89 0.68 10.25
N ASN A 108 -4.24 1.30 9.27
CA ASN A 108 -3.91 0.65 8.02
C ASN A 108 -2.94 -0.52 8.25
N GLY A 109 -1.95 -0.36 9.13
CA GLY A 109 -1.06 -1.44 9.56
C GLY A 109 -1.82 -2.63 10.15
N MET A 110 -2.86 -2.38 10.95
CA MET A 110 -3.75 -3.42 11.47
C MET A 110 -4.48 -4.15 10.33
N ILE A 111 -5.04 -3.41 9.36
CA ILE A 111 -5.78 -3.99 8.22
C ILE A 111 -4.84 -4.79 7.30
N LEU A 112 -3.59 -4.36 7.12
CA LEU A 112 -2.60 -5.06 6.28
C LEU A 112 -2.28 -6.47 6.79
N THR A 113 -2.48 -6.76 8.08
CA THR A 113 -2.35 -8.12 8.63
C THR A 113 -3.35 -9.12 8.02
N LEU A 114 -4.39 -8.64 7.33
CA LEU A 114 -5.36 -9.48 6.62
C LEU A 114 -4.79 -10.06 5.32
N HIS A 115 -3.66 -9.54 4.82
CA HIS A 115 -3.07 -9.94 3.54
C HIS A 115 -4.13 -9.97 2.42
N ASP A 116 -4.88 -8.87 2.32
CA ASP A 116 -5.99 -8.69 1.38
C ASP A 116 -5.92 -7.29 0.76
N TYR A 117 -5.58 -7.24 -0.52
CA TYR A 117 -5.34 -6.01 -1.26
C TYR A 117 -6.61 -5.17 -1.48
N HIS A 118 -7.78 -5.78 -1.36
CA HIS A 118 -9.04 -5.08 -1.50
C HIS A 118 -9.55 -4.50 -0.18
N SER A 119 -8.79 -4.70 0.89
CA SER A 119 -9.13 -4.24 2.23
C SER A 119 -8.22 -3.10 2.62
N GLY A 120 -8.83 -1.98 2.99
CA GLY A 120 -8.09 -0.75 3.28
C GLY A 120 -8.99 0.40 3.70
N LEU A 121 -8.34 1.51 4.05
CA LEU A 121 -9.00 2.78 4.30
C LEU A 121 -8.94 3.64 3.04
N VAL A 122 -10.09 3.99 2.49
CA VAL A 122 -10.18 4.89 1.33
C VAL A 122 -10.39 6.33 1.81
N ASN A 123 -9.64 7.28 1.24
CA ASN A 123 -9.68 8.71 1.59
C ASN A 123 -9.33 9.02 3.06
N ALA A 124 -8.55 8.16 3.71
CA ALA A 124 -7.97 8.49 5.01
C ALA A 124 -6.83 9.50 4.85
N PRO A 125 -6.62 10.41 5.83
CA PRO A 125 -5.35 11.12 5.95
C PRO A 125 -4.20 10.12 5.97
N SER A 126 -3.37 10.13 4.93
CA SER A 126 -2.16 9.32 4.85
C SER A 126 -0.94 10.12 5.27
N ILE A 127 0.13 9.42 5.61
CA ILE A 127 1.47 10.01 5.58
C ILE A 127 1.82 10.09 4.08
N PRO A 128 2.30 11.24 3.57
CA PRO A 128 2.77 11.31 2.20
C PRO A 128 3.85 10.24 1.98
N TYR A 129 3.69 9.48 0.91
CA TYR A 129 4.68 8.49 0.49
C TYR A 129 5.45 9.07 -0.68
N TYR A 130 6.76 9.00 -0.57
CA TYR A 130 7.67 9.45 -1.60
C TYR A 130 8.42 8.26 -2.17
N SER A 131 8.67 8.30 -3.47
CA SER A 131 9.59 7.38 -4.14
C SER A 131 10.59 8.17 -4.97
N PRO A 132 11.85 7.70 -5.06
CA PRO A 132 12.80 8.17 -6.05
C PRO A 132 12.19 8.16 -7.45
N ALA A 133 12.71 9.03 -8.31
CA ALA A 133 12.28 9.22 -9.70
C ALA A 133 12.54 8.02 -10.64
N ILE A 134 12.65 6.79 -10.13
CA ILE A 134 12.86 5.56 -10.89
C ILE A 134 11.69 4.60 -10.65
N LEU A 135 11.35 3.84 -11.69
CA LEU A 135 10.42 2.72 -11.58
C LEU A 135 11.23 1.43 -11.53
N THR A 136 10.81 0.50 -10.68
CA THR A 136 11.54 -0.77 -10.50
C THR A 136 10.63 -1.97 -10.69
N GLN A 137 11.22 -3.14 -10.87
CA GLN A 137 10.51 -4.41 -10.92
C GLN A 137 11.39 -5.51 -10.37
N TYR A 138 10.83 -6.42 -9.59
CA TYR A 138 11.54 -7.65 -9.24
C TYR A 138 11.57 -8.60 -10.44
N VAL A 139 12.77 -8.97 -10.86
CA VAL A 139 13.07 -9.94 -11.92
C VAL A 139 14.16 -10.87 -11.39
N ASP A 140 13.92 -12.19 -11.41
CA ASP A 140 14.88 -13.20 -10.95
C ASP A 140 15.55 -12.89 -9.59
N ASN A 141 14.72 -12.55 -8.60
CA ASN A 141 15.13 -12.15 -7.24
C ASN A 141 16.01 -10.89 -7.16
N GLN A 142 16.03 -10.07 -8.21
CA GLN A 142 16.71 -8.79 -8.24
C GLN A 142 15.73 -7.65 -8.44
N LEU A 143 15.95 -6.53 -7.75
CA LEU A 143 15.20 -5.32 -8.02
C LEU A 143 15.83 -4.59 -9.21
N VAL A 144 15.14 -4.57 -10.35
CA VAL A 144 15.64 -4.04 -11.62
C VAL A 144 14.95 -2.73 -11.94
N VAL A 145 15.70 -1.72 -12.38
CA VAL A 145 15.16 -0.47 -12.90
C VAL A 145 14.46 -0.75 -14.22
N VAL A 146 13.19 -0.35 -14.35
CA VAL A 146 12.41 -0.46 -15.59
C VAL A 146 12.15 0.88 -16.24
N ALA A 147 12.23 1.98 -15.47
CA ALA A 147 12.22 3.34 -16.00
C ALA A 147 13.03 4.30 -15.12
N ALA A 148 13.58 5.34 -15.73
CA ALA A 148 14.35 6.38 -15.06
C ALA A 148 14.23 7.71 -15.82
N PRO A 149 14.48 8.86 -15.19
CA PRO A 149 14.43 10.16 -15.86
C PRO A 149 15.55 10.25 -16.90
N GLN A 150 15.29 10.90 -18.03
CA GLN A 150 16.28 11.02 -19.11
C GLN A 150 17.58 11.71 -18.65
N ALA A 151 17.48 12.68 -17.73
CA ALA A 151 18.61 13.40 -17.18
C ALA A 151 19.47 12.57 -16.20
N SER A 152 18.96 11.44 -15.71
CA SER A 152 19.69 10.58 -14.79
C SER A 152 20.84 9.85 -15.50
N LYS A 153 21.78 9.24 -14.77
CA LYS A 153 22.73 8.24 -15.28
C LYS A 153 22.19 6.81 -15.09
N ILE A 154 21.18 6.61 -14.24
CA ILE A 154 20.47 5.34 -14.06
C ILE A 154 19.66 5.00 -15.32
N ARG A 155 19.68 3.74 -15.77
CA ARG A 155 19.02 3.27 -16.99
C ARG A 155 18.22 1.98 -16.73
N PRO A 156 17.16 1.72 -17.53
CA PRO A 156 16.48 0.45 -17.51
C PRO A 156 17.43 -0.75 -17.66
N GLY A 157 17.18 -1.80 -16.88
CA GLY A 157 18.01 -3.02 -16.80
C GLY A 157 19.14 -2.96 -15.77
N MET A 158 19.36 -1.83 -15.10
CA MET A 158 20.27 -1.75 -13.95
C MET A 158 19.63 -2.38 -12.71
N VAL A 159 20.45 -2.97 -11.83
CA VAL A 159 19.99 -3.65 -10.61
C VAL A 159 20.18 -2.72 -9.41
N VAL A 160 19.14 -2.47 -8.65
CA VAL A 160 19.22 -1.72 -7.40
C VAL A 160 19.98 -2.54 -6.36
N LEU A 161 20.98 -1.92 -5.75
CA LEU A 161 21.74 -2.48 -4.64
C LEU A 161 21.31 -1.89 -3.28
N GLY A 162 20.81 -0.66 -3.27
CA GLY A 162 20.42 0.02 -2.03
C GLY A 162 19.98 1.46 -2.22
N THR A 163 19.50 2.06 -1.13
CA THR A 163 19.16 3.49 -1.02
C THR A 163 19.80 4.08 0.24
N ASN A 164 20.33 5.30 0.16
CA ASN A 164 20.91 6.03 1.29
C ASN A 164 21.94 5.23 2.11
N GLY A 165 22.78 4.43 1.43
CA GLY A 165 23.76 3.56 2.05
C GLY A 165 23.22 2.29 2.72
N VAL A 166 21.90 2.06 2.68
CA VAL A 166 21.24 0.84 3.16
C VAL A 166 21.07 -0.13 1.99
N SER A 167 21.53 -1.37 2.16
CA SER A 167 21.34 -2.41 1.14
C SER A 167 19.86 -2.70 0.91
N ILE A 168 19.48 -3.04 -0.32
CA ILE A 168 18.08 -3.29 -0.66
C ILE A 168 17.50 -4.45 0.17
N ASN A 169 18.29 -5.47 0.47
CA ASN A 169 17.84 -6.58 1.33
C ASN A 169 17.51 -6.10 2.75
N ASN A 170 18.39 -5.29 3.36
CA ASN A 170 18.16 -4.74 4.69
C ASN A 170 16.97 -3.78 4.70
N PHE A 171 16.79 -3.00 3.63
CA PHE A 171 15.63 -2.14 3.46
C PHE A 171 14.33 -2.96 3.41
N MET A 172 14.29 -4.01 2.58
CA MET A 172 13.13 -4.89 2.42
C MET A 172 12.76 -5.61 3.72
N ASP A 173 13.76 -6.17 4.40
CA ASP A 173 13.56 -6.82 5.69
C ASP A 173 13.03 -5.80 6.73
N GLY A 174 13.52 -4.56 6.69
CA GLY A 174 13.08 -3.46 7.55
C GLY A 174 11.62 -3.03 7.36
N ILE A 175 11.09 -3.15 6.13
CA ILE A 175 9.65 -2.91 5.85
C ILE A 175 8.79 -4.16 6.04
N GLY A 176 9.36 -5.24 6.60
CA GLY A 176 8.62 -6.47 6.92
C GLY A 176 8.29 -7.32 5.70
N VAL A 177 9.00 -7.12 4.58
CA VAL A 177 8.93 -7.98 3.40
C VAL A 177 10.26 -8.73 3.33
N PRO A 178 10.36 -9.97 3.86
CA PRO A 178 11.60 -10.71 3.82
C PRO A 178 12.09 -10.78 2.38
N SER A 179 13.35 -10.38 2.13
CA SER A 179 13.95 -10.37 0.78
C SER A 179 13.77 -11.71 0.04
N THR A 180 13.76 -12.82 0.79
CA THR A 180 13.52 -14.19 0.31
C THR A 180 12.07 -14.50 -0.07
N GLN A 181 11.12 -13.73 0.46
CA GLN A 181 9.69 -13.88 0.22
C GLN A 181 9.14 -12.84 -0.75
N VAL A 182 9.92 -11.86 -1.20
CA VAL A 182 9.44 -10.83 -2.13
C VAL A 182 8.75 -11.43 -3.37
N PRO A 183 9.28 -12.45 -4.05
CA PRO A 183 8.59 -13.07 -5.18
C PRO A 183 7.25 -13.69 -4.79
N ASP A 184 7.16 -14.35 -3.62
CA ASP A 184 5.99 -15.11 -3.17
C ASP A 184 4.96 -14.28 -2.39
N PHE A 185 5.37 -13.15 -1.82
CA PHE A 185 4.50 -12.19 -1.17
C PHE A 185 3.65 -11.48 -2.21
N PHE A 186 4.23 -11.13 -3.36
CA PHE A 186 3.53 -10.38 -4.41
C PHE A 186 2.98 -11.24 -5.56
N ARG A 187 3.50 -12.46 -5.80
CA ARG A 187 3.00 -13.38 -6.87
C ARG A 187 1.51 -13.73 -6.75
N PRO A 188 0.98 -14.16 -5.59
CA PRO A 188 -0.45 -14.47 -5.44
C PRO A 188 -1.33 -13.22 -5.52
N LEU A 189 -0.73 -12.03 -5.42
CA LEU A 189 -1.42 -10.76 -5.32
C LEU A 189 -1.56 -10.03 -6.67
N GLY A 190 -1.05 -10.60 -7.78
CA GLY A 190 -1.11 -9.98 -9.11
C GLY A 190 -0.36 -8.64 -9.22
N PHE A 191 0.37 -8.23 -8.18
CA PHE A 191 1.20 -7.05 -8.21
C PHE A 191 2.46 -7.37 -9.02
N GLN A 192 2.63 -6.65 -10.13
CA GLN A 192 3.98 -6.37 -10.58
C GLN A 192 4.57 -5.43 -9.53
N ILE A 193 5.65 -5.87 -8.88
CA ILE A 193 6.31 -5.15 -7.78
C ILE A 193 6.93 -3.88 -8.36
N ARG A 194 6.14 -2.82 -8.56
CA ARG A 194 6.52 -1.67 -9.39
C ARG A 194 7.19 -0.54 -8.59
N ASP A 195 6.88 -0.44 -7.30
CA ASP A 195 7.33 0.66 -6.44
C ASP A 195 7.92 0.10 -5.14
N VAL A 196 9.22 -0.22 -5.13
CA VAL A 196 9.87 -0.85 -3.96
C VAL A 196 10.46 0.18 -3.00
N PHE A 197 10.41 1.46 -3.33
CA PHE A 197 10.93 2.50 -2.45
C PHE A 197 9.77 3.29 -1.87
N ILE A 198 9.50 3.05 -0.60
CA ILE A 198 8.51 3.80 0.17
C ILE A 198 9.26 4.40 1.36
N GLU A 199 9.72 5.64 1.21
CA GLU A 199 10.19 6.44 2.34
C GLU A 199 9.19 7.55 2.68
N ASN A 200 9.18 7.94 3.96
CA ASN A 200 8.36 9.05 4.47
C ASN A 200 9.11 10.39 4.35
N SER A 201 10.02 10.52 3.38
CA SER A 201 10.93 11.65 3.23
C SER A 201 10.70 12.35 1.90
N ASP A 202 10.52 13.67 1.92
CA ASP A 202 10.43 14.53 0.74
C ASP A 202 11.81 14.94 0.18
N ARG A 203 12.88 14.38 0.76
CA ARG A 203 14.26 14.69 0.39
C ARG A 203 14.73 13.80 -0.76
N PRO A 204 15.56 14.33 -1.67
CA PRO A 204 16.24 13.52 -2.67
C PRO A 204 16.96 12.32 -2.03
N GLU A 205 16.90 11.17 -2.70
CA GLU A 205 17.47 9.91 -2.22
C GLU A 205 18.66 9.50 -3.06
N GLU A 206 19.72 9.02 -2.42
CA GLU A 206 20.82 8.37 -3.13
C GLU A 206 20.45 6.93 -3.45
N VAL A 207 20.37 6.60 -4.74
CA VAL A 207 20.14 5.22 -5.19
C VAL A 207 21.45 4.65 -5.72
N THR A 208 21.85 3.50 -5.19
CA THR A 208 22.99 2.73 -5.67
C THR A 208 22.51 1.61 -6.59
N VAL A 209 23.05 1.54 -7.81
CA VAL A 209 22.72 0.50 -8.79
C VAL A 209 23.96 -0.16 -9.39
N TYR A 210 23.84 -1.43 -9.74
CA TYR A 210 24.79 -2.18 -10.56
C TYR A 210 24.35 -2.14 -12.02
N ASN A 211 25.29 -1.88 -12.93
CA ASN A 211 25.07 -1.96 -14.37
C ASN A 211 25.61 -3.29 -14.93
N PRO A 212 24.74 -4.27 -15.27
CA PRO A 212 25.19 -5.57 -15.78
C PRO A 212 25.98 -5.49 -17.09
N LYS A 213 25.77 -4.44 -17.89
CA LYS A 213 26.45 -4.29 -19.19
C LYS A 213 27.90 -3.83 -19.04
N SER A 214 28.19 -3.01 -18.02
CA SER A 214 29.54 -2.46 -17.81
C SER A 214 30.26 -3.06 -16.61
N GLY A 215 29.57 -3.82 -15.76
CA GLY A 215 30.11 -4.34 -14.51
C GLY A 215 30.34 -3.29 -13.42
N ASN A 216 29.96 -2.02 -13.66
CA ASN A 216 30.21 -0.92 -12.74
C ASN A 216 29.04 -0.72 -11.78
N VAL A 217 29.37 -0.25 -10.57
CA VAL A 217 28.41 0.28 -9.60
C VAL A 217 28.38 1.80 -9.74
N LEU A 218 27.19 2.39 -9.66
CA LEU A 218 27.01 3.83 -9.63
C LEU A 218 26.03 4.21 -8.50
N SER A 219 26.26 5.36 -7.89
CA SER A 219 25.32 5.99 -6.97
C SER A 219 24.89 7.33 -7.56
N GLU A 220 23.62 7.65 -7.44
CA GLU A 220 23.07 8.92 -7.90
C GLU A 220 21.96 9.40 -6.97
N THR A 221 21.99 10.69 -6.62
CA THR A 221 20.91 11.34 -5.89
C THR A 221 19.78 11.71 -6.84
N LEU A 222 18.62 11.08 -6.65
CA LEU A 222 17.42 11.32 -7.44
C LEU A 222 16.44 12.20 -6.67
N PRO A 223 15.68 13.08 -7.36
CA PRO A 223 14.53 13.70 -6.72
C PRO A 223 13.52 12.63 -6.32
N VAL A 224 12.80 12.90 -5.25
CA VAL A 224 11.66 12.08 -4.83
C VAL A 224 10.37 12.81 -5.13
N TYR A 225 9.32 12.05 -5.41
CA TYR A 225 8.01 12.58 -5.74
C TYR A 225 6.97 11.90 -4.86
N ASP A 226 5.96 12.66 -4.45
CA ASP A 226 4.80 12.04 -3.84
C ASP A 226 4.10 11.10 -4.84
N HIS A 227 3.42 10.08 -4.34
CA HIS A 227 2.77 9.08 -5.19
C HIS A 227 1.77 9.68 -6.20
N SER A 228 1.04 10.74 -5.81
CA SER A 228 0.12 11.42 -6.74
C SER A 228 0.85 12.10 -7.90
N HIS A 229 2.03 12.64 -7.66
CA HIS A 229 2.88 13.26 -8.66
C HIS A 229 3.54 12.21 -9.56
N LEU A 230 4.00 11.09 -8.99
CA LEU A 230 4.55 9.97 -9.77
C LEU A 230 3.55 9.46 -10.80
N GLN A 231 2.28 9.30 -10.42
CA GLN A 231 1.26 8.84 -11.36
C GLN A 231 1.09 9.80 -12.55
N ALA A 232 1.17 11.11 -12.33
CA ALA A 232 1.16 12.09 -13.41
C ALA A 232 2.41 12.00 -14.30
N ILE A 233 3.59 11.86 -13.70
CA ILE A 233 4.88 11.71 -14.39
C ILE A 233 4.87 10.46 -15.28
N TRP A 234 4.46 9.31 -14.75
CA TRP A 234 4.45 8.05 -15.50
C TRP A 234 3.50 8.11 -16.69
N ASN A 235 2.30 8.68 -16.50
CA ASN A 235 1.35 8.90 -17.58
C ASN A 235 1.93 9.80 -18.69
N GLN A 236 2.71 10.83 -18.33
CA GLN A 236 3.37 11.72 -19.30
C GLN A 236 4.42 11.00 -20.15
N TYR A 237 5.12 10.02 -19.59
CA TYR A 237 6.16 9.26 -20.30
C TYR A 237 5.62 8.09 -21.13
N GLY A 238 4.30 7.97 -21.30
CA GLY A 238 3.68 6.82 -21.96
C GLY A 238 3.90 5.50 -21.21
N ILE A 239 4.45 5.57 -20.00
CA ILE A 239 4.47 4.48 -19.04
C ILE A 239 3.10 4.50 -18.42
N ILE A 240 2.14 3.93 -19.14
CA ILE A 240 0.81 3.72 -18.57
C ILE A 240 1.04 2.87 -17.32
N LEU A 241 0.72 3.44 -16.15
CA LEU A 241 0.50 2.66 -14.95
C LEU A 241 -0.69 1.77 -15.27
N LEU A 242 -0.40 0.59 -15.82
CA LEU A 242 -1.39 -0.40 -16.20
C LEU A 242 -1.94 -1.01 -14.90
N SER A 243 -2.75 -0.24 -14.19
CA SER A 243 -3.52 -0.71 -13.04
C SER A 243 -4.58 -1.75 -13.42
N ASN A 244 -4.74 -2.07 -14.72
CA ASN A 244 -5.84 -2.87 -15.25
C ASN A 244 -5.49 -3.88 -16.37
N ILE A 245 -4.22 -4.23 -16.62
CA ILE A 245 -3.92 -5.32 -17.59
C ILE A 245 -3.76 -6.64 -16.86
N ARG A 246 -4.73 -7.53 -17.07
CA ARG A 246 -4.57 -8.98 -16.89
C ARG A 246 -3.67 -9.50 -18.02
N LEU A 247 -2.57 -10.14 -17.65
CA LEU A 247 -1.89 -11.14 -18.49
C LEU A 247 -2.47 -12.50 -18.15
#